data_AF-A0A0P6VRQ0-F1
#
_entry.id   AF-A0A0P6VRQ0-F1
#
_cell.length_a   1.000
_cell.length_b   1.000
_cell.length_c   1.000
_cell.angle_alpha   90.00
_cell.angle_beta   90.00
_cell.angle_gamma   90.00
#
_symmetry.space_group_name_H-M   'P 1'
#
loop_
_entity.id
_entity.type
_entity.pdbx_description
1 polymer ?
#
loop_
_entity_poly.entity_id
_entity_poly.type
_entity_poly.pdbx_seq_one_letter_code
_entity_poly.pdbx_strand_id
1 'polypeptide(L)'
;MVVVGDATRVRQILINLLGNAIKFAERGEVSLTVSHHCDTLRFKVRDTGPGIGPEQQKRLFQRFEQGQGARTSSRFGGSGLGLAICQELTVAIKGRIRVRSRLGVGTQFTVDLPLPIDRSGTRIAAGQSQLLAGEPLRILLVEDDPTVAEVISGLLTNRGHRVVHAAHGLAALSETVDGGFDIALLDLDLPGLDVFALASQLRQLGHGFPLLAVTARADSAAQTQAQAAGFDGFLRKPVTADLLVEAITVARAGAGMQAMT
;
A
#
# COMPACT_ATOMS: atom_id res chain seq x y z
N MET A 1 -19.85 8.00 3.06
CA MET A 1 -20.33 7.45 4.33
C MET A 1 -19.16 7.46 5.29
N VAL A 2 -19.27 8.16 6.41
CA VAL A 2 -18.23 8.26 7.43
C VAL A 2 -18.58 7.28 8.54
N VAL A 3 -17.59 6.56 9.05
CA VAL A 3 -17.78 5.59 10.13
C VAL A 3 -16.74 5.83 11.20
N VAL A 4 -17.10 5.60 12.45
CA VAL A 4 -16.18 5.78 13.59
C VAL A 4 -15.54 4.43 13.94
N GLY A 5 -14.21 4.38 13.96
CA GLY A 5 -13.47 3.19 14.37
C GLY A 5 -11.97 3.26 14.07
N ASP A 6 -11.26 2.17 14.33
CA ASP A 6 -9.81 2.06 14.11
C ASP A 6 -9.52 1.77 12.63
N ALA A 7 -9.25 2.83 11.86
CA ALA A 7 -8.97 2.75 10.43
C ALA A 7 -7.74 1.90 10.10
N THR A 8 -6.72 1.88 10.98
CA THR A 8 -5.48 1.12 10.78
C THR A 8 -5.74 -0.38 10.84
N ARG A 9 -6.52 -0.83 11.82
CA ARG A 9 -6.88 -2.26 11.94
C ARG A 9 -7.80 -2.72 10.83
N VAL A 10 -8.80 -1.90 10.44
CA VAL A 10 -9.69 -2.20 9.30
C VAL A 10 -8.86 -2.36 8.03
N ARG A 11 -7.93 -1.43 7.79
CA ARG A 11 -7.02 -1.48 6.63
C ARG A 11 -6.17 -2.74 6.64
N GLN A 12 -5.58 -3.11 7.77
CA GLN A 12 -4.76 -4.33 7.87
C GLN A 12 -5.56 -5.59 7.54
N ILE A 13 -6.81 -5.68 8.01
CA ILE A 13 -7.70 -6.79 7.68
C ILE A 13 -7.91 -6.84 6.16
N LEU A 14 -8.25 -5.71 5.52
CA LEU A 14 -8.54 -5.65 4.10
C LEU A 14 -7.32 -5.94 3.22
N ILE A 15 -6.15 -5.39 3.56
CA ILE A 15 -4.90 -5.64 2.82
C ILE A 15 -4.55 -7.12 2.87
N ASN A 16 -4.65 -7.77 4.03
CA ASN A 16 -4.35 -9.20 4.15
C ASN A 16 -5.31 -10.06 3.30
N LEU A 17 -6.61 -9.71 3.28
CA LEU A 17 -7.59 -10.47 2.50
C LEU A 17 -7.43 -10.23 0.99
N LEU A 18 -7.22 -8.99 0.57
CA LEU A 18 -7.00 -8.63 -0.84
C LEU A 18 -5.68 -9.18 -1.37
N GLY A 19 -4.61 -9.08 -0.57
CA GLY A 19 -3.31 -9.65 -0.91
C GLY A 19 -3.38 -11.15 -1.11
N ASN A 20 -4.13 -11.88 -0.27
CA ASN A 20 -4.39 -13.30 -0.47
C ASN A 20 -5.19 -13.56 -1.76
N ALA A 21 -6.27 -12.81 -1.99
CA ALA A 21 -7.10 -12.95 -3.19
C ALA A 21 -6.30 -12.74 -4.48
N ILE A 22 -5.45 -11.69 -4.56
CA ILE A 22 -4.56 -11.43 -5.70
C ILE A 22 -3.51 -12.52 -5.84
N LYS A 23 -2.87 -12.91 -4.74
CA LYS A 23 -1.82 -13.94 -4.72
C LYS A 23 -2.29 -15.29 -5.25
N PHE A 24 -3.53 -15.69 -4.96
CA PHE A 24 -4.05 -16.99 -5.35
C PHE A 24 -4.89 -16.97 -6.64
N ALA A 25 -5.33 -15.81 -7.11
CA ALA A 25 -6.02 -15.66 -8.39
C ALA A 25 -5.03 -15.29 -9.52
N GLU A 26 -4.20 -16.24 -9.96
CA GLU A 26 -3.25 -16.04 -11.07
C GLU A 26 -3.94 -15.62 -12.39
N ARG A 27 -5.20 -16.04 -12.59
CA ARG A 27 -6.09 -15.61 -13.68
C ARG A 27 -7.51 -15.53 -13.14
N GLY A 28 -8.14 -14.37 -13.24
CA GLY A 28 -9.48 -14.20 -12.68
C GLY A 28 -9.81 -12.79 -12.23
N GLU A 29 -10.92 -12.67 -11.49
CA GLU A 29 -11.37 -11.41 -10.93
C GLU A 29 -11.27 -11.42 -9.40
N VAL A 30 -10.80 -10.30 -8.86
CA VAL A 30 -10.85 -10.00 -7.43
C VAL A 30 -11.80 -8.81 -7.24
N SER A 31 -12.75 -8.93 -6.31
CA SER A 31 -13.73 -7.87 -6.02
C SER A 31 -13.83 -7.61 -4.52
N LEU A 32 -13.93 -6.33 -4.18
CA LEU A 32 -14.27 -5.87 -2.83
C LEU A 32 -15.64 -5.18 -2.88
N THR A 33 -16.61 -5.73 -2.16
CA THR A 33 -17.92 -5.10 -1.97
C THR A 33 -18.08 -4.65 -0.52
N VAL A 34 -18.53 -3.42 -0.33
CA VAL A 34 -18.86 -2.88 0.98
C VAL A 34 -20.37 -2.65 1.05
N SER A 35 -21.00 -3.18 2.09
CA SER A 35 -22.41 -2.97 2.39
C SER A 35 -22.54 -2.58 3.86
N HIS A 36 -23.59 -1.86 4.23
CA HIS A 36 -23.86 -1.54 5.63
C HIS A 36 -25.20 -2.12 6.04
N HIS A 37 -25.30 -2.54 7.29
CA HIS A 37 -26.56 -2.96 7.91
C HIS A 37 -26.58 -2.42 9.33
N CYS A 38 -27.46 -1.46 9.60
CA CYS A 38 -27.47 -0.69 10.85
C CYS A 38 -26.08 -0.08 11.11
N ASP A 39 -25.48 -0.36 12.27
CA ASP A 39 -24.15 0.14 12.67
C ASP A 39 -23.03 -0.86 12.35
N THR A 40 -23.27 -1.80 11.43
CA THR A 40 -22.29 -2.80 11.01
C THR A 40 -21.93 -2.63 9.54
N LEU A 41 -20.65 -2.46 9.25
CA LEU A 41 -20.13 -2.55 7.89
C LEU A 41 -19.75 -3.99 7.57
N ARG A 42 -20.19 -4.45 6.41
CA ARG A 42 -19.87 -5.74 5.83
C ARG A 42 -18.97 -5.55 4.62
N PHE A 43 -17.74 -6.05 4.74
CA PHE A 43 -16.78 -6.16 3.65
C PHE A 43 -16.83 -7.58 3.09
N LYS A 44 -16.93 -7.71 1.76
CA LYS A 44 -16.83 -8.97 1.05
C LYS A 44 -15.66 -8.90 0.08
N VAL A 45 -14.65 -9.74 0.29
CA VAL A 45 -13.53 -9.93 -0.64
C VAL A 45 -13.75 -11.24 -1.34
N ARG A 46 -13.94 -11.22 -2.67
CA ARG A 46 -14.15 -12.40 -3.50
C ARG A 46 -13.05 -12.51 -4.54
N ASP A 47 -12.52 -13.71 -4.71
CA ASP A 47 -11.64 -14.10 -5.81
C ASP A 47 -12.22 -15.27 -6.60
N THR A 48 -11.73 -15.47 -7.81
CA THR A 48 -11.98 -16.64 -8.65
C THR A 48 -10.77 -17.58 -8.70
N GLY A 49 -9.99 -17.64 -7.62
CA GLY A 49 -8.79 -18.49 -7.52
C GLY A 49 -9.11 -19.99 -7.39
N PRO A 50 -8.13 -20.83 -7.01
CA PRO A 50 -8.28 -22.29 -6.93
C PRO A 50 -9.26 -22.76 -5.85
N GLY A 51 -9.69 -21.86 -4.96
CA GLY A 51 -10.53 -22.18 -3.81
C GLY A 51 -9.79 -22.97 -2.73
N ILE A 52 -10.51 -23.23 -1.64
CA ILE A 52 -9.99 -23.84 -0.40
C ILE A 52 -10.85 -25.06 -0.08
N GLY A 53 -10.22 -26.21 0.17
CA GLY A 53 -10.91 -27.43 0.54
C GLY A 53 -11.57 -27.34 1.93
N PRO A 54 -12.61 -28.16 2.23
CA PRO A 54 -13.38 -28.06 3.48
C PRO A 54 -12.53 -28.28 4.74
N GLU A 55 -11.56 -29.20 4.70
CA GLU A 55 -10.65 -29.42 5.84
C GLU A 55 -9.70 -28.24 6.08
N GLN A 56 -9.22 -27.62 5.00
CA GLN A 56 -8.36 -26.44 5.08
C GLN A 56 -9.15 -25.20 5.56
N GLN A 57 -10.43 -25.08 5.20
CA GLN A 57 -11.29 -23.99 5.69
C GLN A 57 -11.45 -24.01 7.22
N LYS A 58 -11.48 -25.19 7.86
CA LYS A 58 -11.59 -25.32 9.32
C LYS A 58 -10.34 -24.82 10.06
N ARG A 59 -9.18 -24.91 9.42
CA ARG A 59 -7.88 -24.57 10.00
C ARG A 59 -7.32 -23.23 9.49
N LEU A 60 -8.02 -22.58 8.57
CA LEU A 60 -7.56 -21.41 7.85
C LEU A 60 -7.13 -20.23 8.74
N PHE A 61 -7.74 -20.08 9.91
CA PHE A 61 -7.42 -19.02 10.86
C PHE A 61 -6.44 -19.45 11.96
N GLN A 62 -5.95 -20.70 11.93
CA GLN A 62 -4.89 -21.15 12.84
C GLN A 62 -3.56 -20.54 12.41
N ARG A 63 -2.74 -20.16 13.40
CA ARG A 63 -1.41 -19.61 13.15
C ARG A 63 -0.54 -20.67 12.47
N PHE A 64 0.26 -20.24 11.49
CA PHE A 64 1.21 -21.08 10.73
C PHE A 64 0.56 -22.15 9.85
N GLU A 65 -0.76 -22.07 9.62
CA GLU A 65 -1.43 -22.98 8.70
C GLU A 65 -1.07 -22.61 7.24
N GLN A 66 -0.36 -23.51 6.56
CA GLN A 66 -0.11 -23.45 5.12
C GLN A 66 -0.71 -24.71 4.48
N GLY A 67 -1.38 -24.57 3.34
CA GLY A 67 -2.04 -25.70 2.67
C GLY A 67 -1.06 -26.86 2.42
N GLN A 68 -1.42 -28.06 2.89
CA GLN A 68 -0.61 -29.28 2.77
C GLN A 68 -0.28 -29.55 1.30
N GLY A 69 0.99 -29.40 0.95
CA GLY A 69 1.55 -29.77 -0.34
C GLY A 69 2.91 -29.12 -0.58
N ALA A 70 3.95 -29.95 -0.72
CA ALA A 70 5.33 -29.55 -1.04
C ALA A 70 5.48 -28.73 -2.35
N ARG A 71 4.38 -28.50 -3.09
CA ARG A 71 4.31 -27.67 -4.30
C ARG A 71 3.79 -26.24 -4.05
N THR A 72 3.14 -25.97 -2.92
CA THR A 72 2.60 -24.64 -2.58
C THR A 72 3.59 -23.84 -1.73
N SER A 73 4.40 -24.52 -0.92
CA SER A 73 5.41 -23.91 -0.04
C SER A 73 6.61 -23.33 -0.79
N SER A 74 6.95 -23.84 -1.97
CA SER A 74 8.12 -23.41 -2.74
C SER A 74 7.86 -22.24 -3.70
N ARG A 75 6.59 -21.95 -4.04
CA ARG A 75 6.23 -20.83 -4.94
C ARG A 75 5.65 -19.60 -4.22
N PHE A 76 5.09 -19.77 -3.03
CA PHE A 76 4.25 -18.76 -2.40
C PHE A 76 4.50 -18.65 -0.88
N GLY A 77 5.77 -18.57 -0.47
CA GLY A 77 6.20 -18.46 0.92
C GLY A 77 5.57 -17.28 1.66
N GLY A 78 4.54 -17.54 2.48
CA GLY A 78 3.97 -16.56 3.40
C GLY A 78 3.90 -17.16 4.79
N SER A 79 4.11 -16.39 5.86
CA SER A 79 4.26 -16.86 7.24
C SER A 79 3.08 -17.67 7.83
N GLY A 80 1.95 -17.80 7.12
CA GLY A 80 0.74 -18.45 7.62
C GLY A 80 0.06 -17.67 8.75
N LEU A 81 0.49 -16.42 9.01
CA LEU A 81 -0.04 -15.58 10.09
C LEU A 81 -1.12 -14.60 9.63
N GLY A 82 -1.16 -14.25 8.34
CA GLY A 82 -2.01 -13.16 7.84
C GLY A 82 -3.50 -13.32 8.18
N LEU A 83 -4.06 -14.52 8.01
CA LEU A 83 -5.47 -14.80 8.31
C LEU A 83 -5.74 -14.95 9.82
N ALA A 84 -4.79 -15.48 10.59
CA ALA A 84 -4.88 -15.51 12.05
C ALA A 84 -4.92 -14.09 12.63
N ILE A 85 -4.07 -13.19 12.13
CA ILE A 85 -4.07 -11.77 12.49
C ILE A 85 -5.41 -11.11 12.09
N CYS A 86 -5.96 -11.42 10.91
CA CYS A 86 -7.30 -10.93 10.54
C CYS A 86 -8.37 -11.35 11.54
N GLN A 87 -8.34 -12.60 12.01
CA GLN A 87 -9.29 -13.09 13.02
C GLN A 87 -9.11 -12.35 14.35
N GLU A 88 -7.88 -12.22 14.85
CA GLU A 88 -7.58 -11.51 16.10
C GLU A 88 -8.02 -10.04 16.06
N LEU A 89 -7.68 -9.32 14.98
CA LEU A 89 -8.09 -7.92 14.79
C LEU A 89 -9.61 -7.79 14.69
N THR A 90 -10.26 -8.69 13.97
CA THR A 90 -11.73 -8.69 13.84
C THR A 90 -12.40 -8.91 15.19
N VAL A 91 -11.91 -9.87 15.99
CA VAL A 91 -12.42 -10.13 17.35
C VAL A 91 -12.15 -8.94 18.28
N ALA A 92 -10.97 -8.32 18.19
CA ALA A 92 -10.62 -7.16 19.00
C ALA A 92 -11.56 -5.96 18.77
N ILE A 93 -12.15 -5.85 17.57
CA ILE A 93 -13.12 -4.81 17.22
C ILE A 93 -14.57 -5.34 17.37
N LYS A 94 -14.77 -6.48 18.05
CA LYS A 94 -16.08 -7.14 18.27
C LYS A 94 -16.81 -7.47 16.96
N GLY A 95 -16.07 -7.65 15.87
CA GLY A 95 -16.59 -8.05 14.58
C GLY A 95 -16.62 -9.56 14.39
N ARG A 96 -16.95 -9.99 13.17
CA ARG A 96 -16.94 -11.39 12.76
C ARG A 96 -16.37 -11.57 11.37
N ILE A 97 -15.45 -12.52 11.20
CA ILE A 97 -14.91 -12.93 9.90
C ILE A 97 -15.43 -14.33 9.55
N ARG A 98 -15.79 -14.53 8.28
CA ARG A 98 -16.29 -15.80 7.72
C ARG A 98 -15.65 -16.03 6.36
N VAL A 99 -15.51 -17.29 5.98
CA VAL A 99 -15.06 -17.70 4.65
C VAL A 99 -16.08 -18.64 4.02
N ARG A 100 -16.29 -18.49 2.72
CA ARG A 100 -16.99 -19.45 1.86
C ARG A 100 -16.10 -19.71 0.66
N SER A 101 -15.69 -20.95 0.45
CA SER A 101 -14.83 -21.29 -0.68
C SER A 101 -15.22 -22.64 -1.27
N ARG A 102 -14.98 -22.80 -2.56
CA ARG A 102 -15.15 -24.07 -3.28
C ARG A 102 -13.97 -24.28 -4.21
N LEU A 103 -13.37 -25.47 -4.17
CA LEU A 103 -12.26 -25.85 -5.04
C LEU A 103 -12.64 -25.65 -6.52
N GLY A 104 -11.76 -24.97 -7.26
CA GLY A 104 -11.92 -24.63 -8.67
C GLY A 104 -12.89 -23.48 -8.98
N VAL A 105 -13.51 -22.85 -7.97
CA VAL A 105 -14.48 -21.76 -8.17
C VAL A 105 -13.98 -20.43 -7.58
N GLY A 106 -13.26 -20.49 -6.45
CA GLY A 106 -12.72 -19.31 -5.76
C GLY A 106 -13.17 -19.19 -4.32
N THR A 107 -12.75 -18.09 -3.68
CA THR A 107 -12.98 -17.84 -2.25
C THR A 107 -13.71 -16.52 -2.04
N GLN A 108 -14.58 -16.48 -1.04
CA GLN A 108 -15.19 -15.26 -0.53
C GLN A 108 -14.97 -15.15 0.97
N PHE A 109 -14.23 -14.14 1.40
CA PHE A 109 -14.16 -13.69 2.78
C PHE A 109 -15.25 -12.65 3.05
N THR A 110 -15.88 -12.73 4.21
CA THR A 110 -16.89 -11.78 4.68
C THR A 110 -16.50 -11.31 6.08
N VAL A 111 -16.26 -10.01 6.24
CA VAL A 111 -15.92 -9.37 7.51
C VAL A 111 -17.05 -8.42 7.88
N ASP A 112 -17.68 -8.65 9.03
CA ASP A 112 -18.68 -7.79 9.63
C ASP A 112 -18.03 -7.02 10.79
N LEU A 113 -17.97 -5.69 10.73
CA LEU A 113 -17.38 -4.83 11.75
C LEU A 113 -18.42 -3.85 12.30
N PRO A 114 -18.62 -3.77 13.63
CA PRO A 114 -19.52 -2.80 14.25
C PRO A 114 -18.87 -1.42 14.22
N LEU A 115 -19.03 -0.72 13.10
CA LEU A 115 -18.50 0.60 12.83
C LEU A 115 -19.70 1.55 12.70
N PRO A 116 -20.06 2.28 13.78
CA PRO A 116 -21.17 3.21 13.77
C PRO A 116 -21.00 4.22 12.64
N ILE A 117 -22.06 4.37 11.84
CA ILE A 117 -22.07 5.38 10.78
C ILE A 117 -22.22 6.74 11.47
N ASP A 118 -21.29 7.64 11.20
CA ASP A 118 -21.43 9.03 11.61
C ASP A 118 -22.55 9.66 10.76
N ARG A 119 -23.71 9.85 11.39
CA ARG A 119 -24.91 10.46 10.80
C ARG A 119 -24.94 11.98 10.97
N SER A 120 -23.89 12.59 11.54
CA SER A 120 -23.84 14.02 11.89
C SER A 120 -23.80 14.95 10.67
N GLY A 121 -24.12 14.48 9.48
CA GLY A 121 -24.20 15.30 8.28
C GLY A 121 -22.86 15.78 7.74
N THR A 122 -21.74 15.43 8.40
CA THR A 122 -20.40 15.59 7.85
C THR A 122 -20.26 14.65 6.66
N ARG A 123 -20.71 15.11 5.50
CA ARG A 123 -20.25 14.55 4.22
C ARG A 123 -18.75 14.77 4.24
N ILE A 124 -17.97 13.73 4.58
CA ILE A 124 -16.69 13.57 3.90
C ILE A 124 -17.11 13.48 2.43
N ALA A 125 -16.85 14.56 1.70
CA ALA A 125 -17.05 14.61 0.26
C ALA A 125 -16.48 13.31 -0.27
N ALA A 126 -17.37 12.42 -0.72
CA ALA A 126 -16.99 11.09 -1.15
C ALA A 126 -16.01 11.27 -2.29
N GLY A 127 -14.71 11.06 -2.02
CA GLY A 127 -13.62 11.08 -2.98
C GLY A 127 -13.95 11.86 -4.25
N GLN A 128 -14.28 13.14 -4.10
CA GLN A 128 -14.05 14.00 -5.24
C GLN A 128 -12.55 13.92 -5.39
N SER A 129 -12.14 13.26 -6.46
CA SER A 129 -10.91 13.58 -7.15
C SER A 129 -10.93 15.09 -7.38
N GLN A 130 -10.64 15.84 -6.33
CA GLN A 130 -10.00 17.10 -6.47
C GLN A 130 -8.67 16.67 -7.07
N LEU A 131 -8.62 16.68 -8.40
CA LEU A 131 -7.46 17.21 -9.11
C LEU A 131 -6.99 18.36 -8.24
N LEU A 132 -6.03 18.08 -7.36
CA LEU A 132 -5.37 19.12 -6.61
C LEU A 132 -4.85 20.02 -7.72
N ALA A 133 -5.31 21.26 -7.68
CA ALA A 133 -5.02 22.29 -8.65
C ALA A 133 -3.53 22.64 -8.57
N GLY A 134 -2.70 21.71 -9.03
CA GLY A 134 -1.26 21.78 -9.11
C GLY A 134 -0.85 21.28 -10.48
N GLU A 135 0.22 21.84 -11.01
CA GLU A 135 0.73 21.47 -12.32
C GLU A 135 1.10 19.96 -12.36
N PRO A 136 0.88 19.28 -13.48
CA PRO A 136 1.27 17.89 -13.63
C PRO A 136 2.78 17.74 -13.39
N LEU A 137 3.13 16.85 -12.47
CA LEU A 137 4.51 16.62 -12.03
C LEU A 137 5.09 15.39 -12.71
N ARG A 138 6.38 15.44 -13.03
CA ARG A 138 7.15 14.26 -13.44
C ARG A 138 7.86 13.71 -12.20
N ILE A 139 7.41 12.53 -11.78
CA ILE A 139 7.81 11.87 -10.54
C ILE A 139 8.68 10.67 -10.87
N LEU A 140 9.87 10.58 -10.27
CA LEU A 140 10.68 9.37 -10.29
C LEU A 140 10.24 8.46 -9.12
N LEU A 141 9.94 7.20 -9.38
CA LEU A 141 9.62 6.20 -8.36
C LEU A 141 10.66 5.09 -8.40
N VAL A 142 11.35 4.84 -7.28
CA VAL A 142 12.31 3.74 -7.14
C VAL A 142 11.74 2.70 -6.17
N GLU A 143 11.33 1.54 -6.69
CA GLU A 143 10.64 0.47 -5.97
C GLU A 143 10.92 -0.87 -6.67
N ASP A 144 11.37 -1.90 -5.95
CA ASP A 144 11.70 -3.20 -6.54
C ASP A 144 10.48 -4.13 -6.68
N ASP A 145 9.48 -3.99 -5.80
CA ASP A 145 8.24 -4.76 -5.89
C ASP A 145 7.33 -4.19 -6.99
N PRO A 146 7.09 -4.91 -8.09
CA PRO A 146 6.29 -4.41 -9.21
C PRO A 146 4.83 -4.16 -8.83
N THR A 147 4.30 -4.87 -7.83
CA THR A 147 2.92 -4.69 -7.34
C THR A 147 2.81 -3.38 -6.58
N VAL A 148 3.78 -3.09 -5.70
CA VAL A 148 3.82 -1.81 -4.96
C VAL A 148 4.04 -0.65 -5.92
N ALA A 149 4.95 -0.82 -6.89
CA ALA A 149 5.23 0.17 -7.92
C ALA A 149 3.98 0.50 -8.74
N GLU A 150 3.22 -0.51 -9.18
CA GLU A 150 1.96 -0.34 -9.93
C GLU A 150 0.92 0.42 -9.10
N VAL A 151 0.77 0.07 -7.82
CA VAL A 151 -0.16 0.75 -6.91
C VAL A 151 0.21 2.22 -6.73
N ILE A 152 1.46 2.52 -6.40
CA ILE A 152 1.92 3.91 -6.18
C ILE A 152 1.80 4.72 -7.48
N SER A 153 2.23 4.14 -8.60
CA SER A 153 2.11 4.77 -9.92
C SER A 153 0.66 5.06 -10.26
N GLY A 154 -0.24 4.10 -10.08
CA GLY A 154 -1.67 4.28 -10.32
C GLY A 154 -2.30 5.36 -9.44
N LEU A 155 -1.93 5.44 -8.17
CA LEU A 155 -2.41 6.49 -7.26
C LEU A 155 -1.99 7.90 -7.71
N LEU A 156 -0.75 8.06 -8.17
CA LEU A 156 -0.19 9.33 -8.62
C LEU A 156 -0.67 9.72 -10.03
N THR A 157 -0.75 8.78 -10.96
CA THR A 157 -1.25 9.03 -12.31
C THR A 157 -2.74 9.35 -12.32
N ASN A 158 -3.54 8.73 -11.44
CA ASN A 158 -4.95 9.12 -11.24
C ASN A 158 -5.12 10.54 -10.69
N ARG A 159 -4.05 11.16 -10.16
CA ARG A 159 -4.01 12.57 -9.73
C ARG A 159 -3.43 13.50 -10.80
N GLY A 160 -3.14 13.00 -12.00
CA GLY A 160 -2.64 13.79 -13.13
C GLY A 160 -1.11 13.90 -13.21
N HIS A 161 -0.36 13.15 -12.38
CA HIS A 161 1.10 13.15 -12.44
C HIS A 161 1.62 12.10 -13.43
N ARG A 162 2.80 12.37 -14.01
CA ARG A 162 3.55 11.42 -14.83
C ARG A 162 4.57 10.70 -13.94
N VAL A 163 4.41 9.40 -13.77
CA VAL A 163 5.34 8.58 -12.98
C VAL A 163 6.30 7.84 -13.93
N VAL A 164 7.59 7.91 -13.64
CA VAL A 164 8.63 7.08 -14.25
C VAL A 164 9.12 6.13 -13.17
N HIS A 165 8.92 4.83 -13.39
CA HIS A 165 9.31 3.80 -12.44
C HIS A 165 10.68 3.22 -12.78
N ALA A 166 11.51 3.06 -11.77
CA ALA A 166 12.78 2.37 -11.81
C ALA A 166 12.79 1.25 -10.76
N ALA A 167 13.13 0.03 -11.18
CA ALA A 167 13.15 -1.13 -10.28
C ALA A 167 14.36 -1.14 -9.32
N HIS A 168 15.39 -0.34 -9.59
CA HIS A 168 16.63 -0.29 -8.80
C HIS A 168 17.41 1.00 -9.08
N GLY A 169 18.44 1.27 -8.27
CA GLY A 169 19.19 2.53 -8.31
C GLY A 169 19.87 2.83 -9.64
N LEU A 170 20.49 1.84 -10.29
CA LEU A 170 21.09 2.05 -11.63
C LEU A 170 20.07 2.46 -12.69
N ALA A 171 18.86 1.87 -12.66
CA ALA A 171 17.79 2.28 -13.57
C ALA A 171 17.33 3.70 -13.24
N ALA A 172 17.23 4.04 -11.95
CA ALA A 172 16.88 5.39 -11.51
C ALA A 172 17.87 6.44 -12.02
N LEU A 173 19.18 6.17 -11.93
CA LEU A 173 20.23 7.05 -12.45
C LEU A 173 20.19 7.17 -13.98
N SER A 174 19.89 6.08 -14.69
CA SER A 174 19.74 6.13 -16.15
C SER A 174 18.59 7.05 -16.57
N GLU A 175 17.46 7.00 -15.85
CA GLU A 175 16.29 7.83 -16.14
C GLU A 175 16.52 9.33 -15.89
N THR A 176 17.46 9.68 -15.01
CA THR A 176 17.76 11.08 -14.68
C THR A 176 18.71 11.75 -15.65
N VAL A 177 19.36 11.00 -16.56
CA VAL A 177 20.22 11.54 -17.62
C VAL A 177 19.41 12.29 -18.68
N ASP A 178 18.27 11.74 -19.08
CA ASP A 178 17.50 12.21 -20.26
C ASP A 178 16.32 13.13 -19.92
N GLY A 179 16.12 13.51 -18.64
CA GLY A 179 15.13 14.53 -18.32
C GLY A 179 15.01 14.89 -16.84
N GLY A 180 14.46 16.08 -16.59
CA GLY A 180 14.21 16.57 -15.23
C GLY A 180 13.03 15.87 -14.54
N PHE A 181 13.13 15.77 -13.21
CA PHE A 181 12.05 15.34 -12.33
C PHE A 181 11.70 16.46 -11.36
N ASP A 182 10.44 16.54 -10.97
CA ASP A 182 9.94 17.49 -9.97
C ASP A 182 10.14 17.00 -8.54
N ILE A 183 10.20 15.67 -8.37
CA ILE A 183 10.38 14.98 -7.09
C ILE A 183 10.73 13.51 -7.36
N ALA A 184 11.48 12.88 -6.46
CA ALA A 184 11.68 11.44 -6.45
C ALA A 184 11.15 10.79 -5.17
N LEU A 185 10.49 9.64 -5.33
CA LEU A 185 10.06 8.75 -4.26
C LEU A 185 10.99 7.54 -4.26
N LEU A 186 11.72 7.35 -3.16
CA LEU A 186 12.69 6.27 -3.03
C LEU A 186 12.25 5.32 -1.92
N ASP A 187 12.07 4.05 -2.25
CA ASP A 187 11.89 3.02 -1.24
C ASP A 187 13.19 2.81 -0.46
N LEU A 188 13.15 2.89 0.87
CA LEU A 188 14.29 2.63 1.75
C LEU A 188 14.58 1.13 1.94
N ASP A 189 13.63 0.27 1.56
CA ASP A 189 13.71 -1.17 1.77
C ASP A 189 14.18 -1.95 0.54
N LEU A 190 14.78 -1.27 -0.45
CA LEU A 190 15.30 -1.87 -1.67
C LEU A 190 16.41 -2.91 -1.37
N PRO A 191 16.29 -4.15 -1.87
CA PRO A 191 17.30 -5.17 -1.66
C PRO A 191 18.58 -4.85 -2.45
N GLY A 192 19.74 -4.96 -1.78
CA GLY A 192 21.05 -4.83 -2.43
C GLY A 192 21.43 -3.41 -2.84
N LEU A 193 20.68 -2.38 -2.41
CA LEU A 193 20.98 -0.99 -2.69
C LEU A 193 20.99 -0.16 -1.40
N ASP A 194 22.05 0.64 -1.22
CA ASP A 194 22.04 1.71 -0.23
C ASP A 194 21.33 2.94 -0.82
N VAL A 195 20.10 3.15 -0.37
CA VAL A 195 19.21 4.21 -0.84
C VAL A 195 19.73 5.59 -0.45
N PHE A 196 20.47 5.69 0.66
CA PHE A 196 21.11 6.93 1.08
C PHE A 196 22.30 7.25 0.16
N ALA A 197 23.03 6.23 -0.28
CA ALA A 197 24.08 6.40 -1.30
C ALA A 197 23.49 6.85 -2.65
N LEU A 198 22.34 6.30 -3.07
CA LEU A 198 21.63 6.75 -4.27
C LEU A 198 21.20 8.23 -4.15
N ALA A 199 20.63 8.63 -3.01
CA ALA A 199 20.27 10.03 -2.76
C ALA A 199 21.48 10.97 -2.89
N SER A 200 22.63 10.57 -2.31
CA SER A 200 23.89 11.32 -2.43
C SER A 200 24.38 11.42 -3.88
N GLN A 201 24.32 10.33 -4.65
CA GLN A 201 24.71 10.33 -6.06
C GLN A 201 23.82 11.24 -6.91
N LEU A 202 22.50 11.22 -6.69
CA LEU A 202 21.57 12.13 -7.39
C LEU A 202 21.93 13.60 -7.13
N ARG A 203 22.27 13.96 -5.89
CA ARG A 203 22.72 15.31 -5.54
C ARG A 203 24.06 15.67 -6.19
N GLN A 204 25.02 14.74 -6.25
CA GLN A 204 26.32 14.94 -6.90
C GLN A 204 26.20 15.15 -8.42
N LEU A 205 25.21 14.52 -9.05
CA LEU A 205 24.88 14.72 -10.46
C LEU A 205 24.17 16.07 -10.73
N GLY A 206 23.97 16.89 -9.71
CA GLY A 206 23.37 18.23 -9.82
C GLY A 206 21.84 18.24 -9.76
N HIS A 207 21.21 17.12 -9.39
CA HIS A 207 19.75 17.08 -9.26
C HIS A 207 19.29 17.75 -7.95
N GLY A 208 18.60 18.88 -8.08
CA GLY A 208 18.07 19.66 -6.95
C GLY A 208 16.61 19.38 -6.59
N PHE A 209 15.95 18.42 -7.25
CA PHE A 209 14.55 18.09 -6.93
C PHE A 209 14.44 17.43 -5.54
N PRO A 210 13.33 17.63 -4.82
CA PRO A 210 13.13 17.02 -3.51
C PRO A 210 13.15 15.48 -3.54
N LEU A 211 13.64 14.87 -2.47
CA LEU A 211 13.66 13.43 -2.27
C LEU A 211 12.71 13.03 -1.15
N LEU A 212 11.76 12.15 -1.44
CA LEU A 212 10.81 11.60 -0.49
C LEU A 212 11.14 10.13 -0.20
N ALA A 213 11.39 9.81 1.07
CA ALA A 213 11.62 8.45 1.49
C ALA A 213 10.29 7.73 1.70
N VAL A 214 10.16 6.52 1.16
CA VAL A 214 9.02 5.62 1.39
C VAL A 214 9.56 4.35 2.05
N THR A 215 8.94 3.84 3.10
CA THR A 215 9.47 2.64 3.78
C THR A 215 8.39 1.79 4.43
N ALA A 216 8.59 0.49 4.49
CA ALA A 216 7.80 -0.44 5.29
C ALA A 216 8.23 -0.48 6.77
N ARG A 217 9.36 0.15 7.14
CA ARG A 217 9.87 0.16 8.52
C ARG A 217 8.98 1.00 9.44
N ALA A 218 8.66 0.42 10.59
CA ALA A 218 7.85 1.08 11.62
C ALA A 218 8.68 1.87 12.65
N ASP A 219 10.01 1.74 12.64
CA ASP A 219 10.87 2.40 13.62
C ASP A 219 11.01 3.91 13.36
N SER A 220 11.39 4.63 14.42
CA SER A 220 11.73 6.06 14.35
C SER A 220 13.14 6.30 13.82
N ALA A 221 14.01 5.28 13.87
CA ALA A 221 15.40 5.36 13.43
C ALA A 221 15.50 5.63 11.92
N ALA A 222 14.67 4.97 11.10
CA ALA A 222 14.64 5.18 9.65
C ALA A 222 14.31 6.64 9.28
N GLN A 223 13.40 7.28 10.03
CA GLN A 223 13.03 8.68 9.79
C GLN A 223 14.19 9.62 10.11
N THR A 224 14.89 9.41 11.21
CA THR A 224 16.08 10.19 11.58
C THR A 224 17.21 10.02 10.56
N GLN A 225 17.43 8.80 10.08
CA GLN A 225 18.44 8.51 9.06
C GLN A 225 18.11 9.17 7.71
N ALA A 226 16.85 9.11 7.27
CA ALA A 226 16.41 9.80 6.06
C ALA A 226 16.62 11.31 6.15
N GLN A 227 16.25 11.92 7.28
CA GLN A 227 16.45 13.36 7.48
C GLN A 227 17.93 13.74 7.47
N ALA A 228 18.80 12.95 8.14
CA ALA A 228 20.24 13.17 8.14
C ALA A 228 20.88 13.00 6.74
N ALA A 229 20.30 12.16 5.90
CA ALA A 229 20.73 11.95 4.51
C ALA A 229 20.20 13.01 3.52
N GLY A 230 19.46 14.01 4.01
CA GLY A 230 18.98 15.13 3.18
C GLY A 230 17.69 14.82 2.41
N PHE A 231 16.87 13.89 2.90
CA PHE A 231 15.50 13.72 2.39
C PHE A 231 14.60 14.86 2.86
N ASP A 232 13.75 15.33 1.95
CA ASP A 232 12.82 16.45 2.13
C ASP A 232 11.49 16.00 2.75
N GLY A 233 11.26 14.69 2.83
CA GLY A 233 10.13 14.11 3.55
C GLY A 233 10.21 12.60 3.66
N PHE A 234 9.26 12.05 4.42
CA PHE A 234 9.24 10.64 4.80
C PHE A 234 7.81 10.12 4.90
N LEU A 235 7.55 8.95 4.31
CA LEU A 235 6.27 8.25 4.31
C LEU A 235 6.43 6.79 4.72
N ARG A 236 5.50 6.30 5.53
CA ARG A 236 5.41 4.88 5.88
C ARG A 236 4.39 4.18 4.98
N LYS A 237 4.76 3.03 4.43
CA LYS A 237 3.85 2.08 3.77
C LYS A 237 2.92 1.48 4.83
N PRO A 238 1.63 1.24 4.52
CA PRO A 238 0.98 1.45 3.22
C PRO A 238 0.59 2.92 2.96
N VAL A 239 0.95 3.43 1.79
CA VAL A 239 0.64 4.81 1.37
C VAL A 239 -0.77 4.92 0.75
N THR A 240 -1.41 6.09 0.88
CA THR A 240 -2.64 6.44 0.14
C THR A 240 -2.36 7.57 -0.84
N ALA A 241 -3.26 7.77 -1.81
CA ALA A 241 -3.16 8.91 -2.72
C ALA A 241 -3.08 10.25 -1.96
N ASP A 242 -3.91 10.45 -0.93
CA ASP A 242 -3.90 11.71 -0.17
C ASP A 242 -2.58 11.92 0.59
N LEU A 243 -2.06 10.88 1.25
CA LEU A 243 -0.78 10.95 1.95
C LEU A 243 0.39 11.21 0.98
N LEU A 244 0.36 10.60 -0.20
CA LEU A 244 1.36 10.83 -1.24
C LEU A 244 1.33 12.29 -1.71
N VAL A 245 0.15 12.81 -2.05
CA VAL A 245 0.06 14.17 -2.55
C VAL A 245 0.43 15.19 -1.47
N GLU A 246 -0.06 15.01 -0.24
CA GLU A 246 0.30 15.89 0.88
C GLU A 246 1.82 15.95 1.09
N ALA A 247 2.48 14.79 1.14
CA ALA A 247 3.93 14.73 1.30
C ALA A 247 4.70 15.34 0.12
N ILE A 248 4.23 15.13 -1.12
CA ILE A 248 4.81 15.74 -2.31
C ILE A 248 4.68 17.27 -2.24
N THR A 249 3.51 17.79 -1.85
CA THR A 249 3.30 19.23 -1.71
C THR A 249 4.22 19.84 -0.66
N VAL A 250 4.35 19.21 0.51
CA VAL A 250 5.23 19.69 1.60
C VAL A 250 6.70 19.65 1.19
N ALA A 251 7.17 18.56 0.60
CA ALA A 251 8.57 18.41 0.17
C ALA A 251 8.95 19.45 -0.90
N ARG A 252 8.07 19.73 -1.86
CA ARG A 252 8.30 20.76 -2.89
C ARG A 252 8.30 22.19 -2.32
N ALA A 253 7.42 22.48 -1.37
CA ALA A 253 7.39 23.79 -0.71
C ALA A 253 8.67 24.04 0.11
N GLY A 254 9.20 23.01 0.77
CA GLY A 254 10.47 23.07 1.51
C GLY A 254 11.68 23.32 0.60
N ALA A 255 11.76 22.61 -0.54
CA ALA A 255 12.84 22.78 -1.50
C ALA A 255 12.85 24.18 -2.16
N GLY A 256 11.69 24.75 -2.44
CA GLY A 256 11.57 26.10 -3.02
C GLY A 256 12.07 27.22 -2.11
N MET A 257 12.07 27.02 -0.79
CA MET A 257 12.53 28.02 0.18
C MET A 257 14.05 27.96 0.42
N GLN A 258 14.67 26.79 0.21
CA GLN A 258 16.13 26.62 0.31
C GLN A 258 16.89 27.13 -0.92
N ALA A 259 16.25 27.20 -2.09
CA ALA A 259 16.88 27.71 -3.32
C ALA A 259 16.95 29.25 -3.40
N MET A 260 16.35 29.97 -2.44
CA MET A 260 16.23 31.44 -2.45
C MET A 260 17.08 32.13 -1.38
N THR A 261 17.94 31.38 -0.67
CA THR A 261 18.92 31.88 0.31
C THR A 261 20.33 31.62 -0.21
#